data_AF-A0A2E4GJW0-F1
#
_entry.id   AF-A0A2E4GJW0-F1
#
_cell.length_a   1.000
_cell.length_b   1.000
_cell.length_c   1.000
_cell.angle_alpha   90.00
_cell.angle_beta   90.00
_cell.angle_gamma   90.00
#
_symmetry.space_group_name_H-M   'P 1'
#
loop_
_entity.id
_entity.type
_entity.pdbx_description
1 polymer ?
#
loop_
_entity_poly.entity_id
_entity_poly.type
_entity_poly.pdbx_seq_one_letter_code
_entity_poly.pdbx_strand_id
1 'polypeptide(L)'
;MKNDIGSGIVALVSVVDGKVALTVGVTKDLNNRFNAIELVKTGVIELGGKGGGGRDDMAQGGGPNIAKAKSSLLKIETQIKNLCSLGDK
;
A
#
# COMPACT_ATOMS: atom_id res chain seq x y z
N MET A 1 -3.29 6.08 13.99
CA MET A 1 -2.22 6.07 12.97
C MET A 1 -2.62 6.83 11.70
N LYS A 2 -3.55 6.36 10.85
CA LYS A 2 -4.01 7.16 9.69
C LYS A 2 -4.94 8.33 10.07
N ASN A 3 -5.63 8.23 11.20
CA ASN A 3 -6.53 9.28 11.68
C ASN A 3 -5.79 10.48 12.29
N ASP A 4 -4.48 10.35 12.55
CA ASP A 4 -3.70 11.36 13.29
C ASP A 4 -2.89 12.27 12.35
N ILE A 5 -2.84 11.97 11.04
CA ILE A 5 -2.04 12.71 10.04
C ILE A 5 -2.85 13.75 9.26
N GLY A 6 -4.15 13.90 9.54
CA GLY A 6 -5.06 14.79 8.82
C GLY A 6 -5.45 14.24 7.45
N SER A 7 -4.55 14.32 6.47
CA SER A 7 -4.74 13.83 5.10
C SER A 7 -3.49 13.11 4.62
N GLY A 8 -3.65 11.92 4.04
CA GLY A 8 -2.56 11.19 3.43
C GLY A 8 -2.79 9.70 3.24
N ILE A 9 -1.76 9.06 2.72
CA ILE A 9 -1.67 7.61 2.54
C ILE A 9 -0.53 7.12 3.41
N VAL A 10 -0.78 6.10 4.22
CA VAL A 10 0.21 5.47 5.09
C VAL A 10 0.44 4.05 4.59
N ALA A 11 1.69 3.71 4.25
CA ALA A 11 2.10 2.35 3.92
C ALA A 11 3.12 1.85 4.94
N LEU A 12 2.87 0.68 5.54
CA LEU A 12 3.70 0.09 6.58
C LEU A 12 4.11 -1.32 6.19
N VAL A 13 5.40 -1.60 6.33
CA VAL A 13 5.96 -2.93 6.13
C VAL A 13 6.58 -3.42 7.43
N SER A 14 6.34 -4.69 7.74
CA SER A 14 6.97 -5.37 8.88
C SER A 14 7.49 -6.73 8.44
N VAL A 15 8.57 -7.17 9.07
CA VAL A 15 9.17 -8.48 8.83
C VAL A 15 9.05 -9.27 10.11
N VAL A 16 8.32 -10.38 10.05
CA VAL A 16 8.06 -11.27 11.21
C VAL A 16 8.18 -12.70 10.74
N ASP A 17 8.95 -13.51 11.45
CA ASP A 17 9.14 -14.96 11.20
C ASP A 17 9.45 -15.30 9.73
N GLY A 18 10.33 -14.53 9.11
CA GLY A 18 10.75 -14.78 7.72
C GLY A 18 9.72 -14.33 6.67
N LYS A 19 8.63 -13.66 7.06
CA LYS A 19 7.58 -13.18 6.16
C LYS A 19 7.42 -11.68 6.26
N VAL A 20 6.99 -11.08 5.16
CA VAL A 20 6.69 -9.65 5.09
C VAL A 20 5.18 -9.46 5.22
N ALA A 21 4.76 -8.63 6.16
CA ALA A 21 3.41 -8.09 6.24
C ALA A 21 3.40 -6.63 5.79
N LEU A 22 2.40 -6.28 4.97
CA LEU A 22 2.23 -4.96 4.38
C LEU A 22 0.80 -4.47 4.67
N THR A 23 0.67 -3.24 5.14
CA THR A 23 -0.61 -2.56 5.37
C THR A 23 -0.59 -1.21 4.69
N VAL A 24 -1.69 -0.83 4.03
CA VAL A 24 -1.89 0.53 3.51
C VAL A 24 -3.20 1.08 4.05
N GLY A 25 -3.16 2.31 4.53
CA GLY A 25 -4.32 3.09 4.94
C GLY A 25 -4.42 4.38 4.15
N VAL A 26 -5.63 4.74 3.74
CA VAL A 26 -5.96 5.98 3.03
C VAL A 26 -6.91 6.79 3.93
N THR A 27 -6.68 8.09 4.05
CA THR A 27 -7.59 9.00 4.76
C THR A 27 -8.88 9.21 3.96
N LYS A 28 -9.97 9.53 4.64
CA LYS A 28 -11.32 9.57 4.04
C LYS A 28 -11.43 10.53 2.86
N ASP A 29 -10.75 11.67 2.92
CA ASP A 29 -10.71 12.69 1.87
C ASP A 29 -10.03 12.23 0.58
N LEU A 30 -9.17 11.21 0.67
CA LEU A 30 -8.42 10.65 -0.46
C LEU A 30 -9.00 9.34 -1.00
N ASN A 31 -9.94 8.72 -0.27
CA ASN A 31 -10.46 7.38 -0.56
C ASN A 31 -11.23 7.28 -1.90
N ASN A 32 -11.77 8.39 -2.41
CA ASN A 32 -12.41 8.43 -3.73
C ASN A 32 -11.40 8.43 -4.89
N ARG A 33 -10.13 8.75 -4.61
CA ARG A 33 -9.05 8.86 -5.62
C ARG A 33 -8.06 7.71 -5.54
N PHE A 34 -7.85 7.18 -4.34
CA PHE A 34 -6.88 6.12 -4.07
C PHE A 34 -7.56 4.97 -3.33
N ASN A 35 -7.44 3.77 -3.88
CA ASN A 35 -7.99 2.57 -3.28
C ASN A 35 -6.88 1.78 -2.55
N ALA A 36 -7.00 1.62 -1.23
CA ALA A 36 -6.02 0.91 -0.42
C ALA A 36 -5.82 -0.55 -0.85
N ILE A 37 -6.88 -1.23 -1.32
CA ILE A 37 -6.81 -2.63 -1.80
C ILE A 37 -5.89 -2.71 -3.02
N GLU A 38 -6.01 -1.77 -3.96
CA GLU A 38 -5.17 -1.75 -5.16
C GLU A 38 -3.71 -1.43 -4.83
N LEU A 39 -3.48 -0.45 -3.95
CA LEU A 39 -2.13 -0.09 -3.50
C LEU A 39 -1.44 -1.26 -2.79
N VAL A 40 -2.12 -1.95 -1.88
CA VAL A 40 -1.56 -3.14 -1.21
C VAL A 40 -1.25 -4.23 -2.21
N LYS A 41 -2.14 -4.54 -3.16
CA LYS A 41 -1.90 -5.59 -4.16
C LYS A 41 -0.61 -5.35 -4.93
N THR A 42 -0.37 -4.11 -5.35
CA THR A 42 0.88 -3.71 -6.01
C THR A 42 2.11 -4.01 -5.16
N GLY A 43 2.09 -3.65 -3.88
CA GLY A 43 3.20 -3.95 -2.97
C GLY A 43 3.35 -5.45 -2.69
N VAL A 44 2.25 -6.19 -2.53
CA VAL A 44 2.28 -7.63 -2.26
C VAL A 44 2.85 -8.43 -3.43
N ILE A 45 2.52 -8.06 -4.67
CA ILE A 45 3.06 -8.70 -5.87
C ILE A 45 4.60 -8.57 -5.89
N GLU A 46 5.13 -7.39 -5.54
CA GLU A 46 6.58 -7.16 -5.44
C GLU A 46 7.23 -8.04 -4.36
N LEU A 47 6.50 -8.36 -3.29
CA LEU A 47 6.94 -9.27 -2.22
C LEU A 47 6.84 -10.75 -2.61
N GLY A 48 6.37 -11.09 -3.81
CA GLY A 48 6.10 -12.45 -4.25
C GLY A 48 4.85 -13.08 -3.60
N GLY A 49 3.99 -12.26 -2.98
CA GLY A 49 2.68 -12.70 -2.51
C GLY A 49 1.64 -12.68 -3.63
N LYS A 50 0.45 -13.23 -3.34
CA LYS A 50 -0.61 -13.43 -4.36
C LYS A 50 -1.78 -12.44 -4.24
N GLY A 51 -1.83 -11.64 -3.19
CA GLY A 51 -2.93 -10.69 -3.01
C GLY A 51 -2.95 -10.00 -1.66
N GLY A 52 -3.84 -9.04 -1.55
CA GLY A 52 -4.17 -8.32 -0.32
C GLY A 52 -5.64 -7.94 -0.34
N GLY A 53 -6.20 -7.73 0.85
CA GLY A 53 -7.62 -7.49 1.03
C GLY A 53 -7.89 -6.59 2.23
N GLY A 54 -9.15 -6.18 2.35
CA GLY A 54 -9.59 -5.22 3.35
C GLY A 54 -10.70 -4.35 2.78
N ARG A 55 -10.71 -3.09 3.19
CA ARG A 55 -11.60 -2.05 2.70
C ARG A 55 -10.85 -1.09 1.78
N ASP A 56 -11.60 -0.30 1.04
CA ASP A 56 -11.09 0.80 0.22
C ASP A 56 -10.19 1.76 1.01
N ASP A 57 -10.50 2.01 2.28
CA ASP A 57 -9.76 2.92 3.16
C ASP A 57 -8.59 2.25 3.92
N MET A 58 -8.55 0.93 4.00
CA MET A 58 -7.53 0.18 4.72
C MET A 58 -7.45 -1.26 4.22
N ALA A 59 -6.28 -1.66 3.73
CA ALA A 59 -6.04 -3.01 3.27
C ALA A 59 -4.71 -3.56 3.79
N GLN A 60 -4.58 -4.89 3.72
CA GLN A 60 -3.41 -5.61 4.20
C GLN A 60 -3.10 -6.83 3.33
N GLY A 61 -1.85 -7.27 3.37
CA GLY A 61 -1.37 -8.47 2.69
C GLY A 61 0.07 -8.79 3.05
N GLY A 62 0.71 -9.68 2.30
CA GLY A 62 2.08 -10.06 2.58
C GLY A 62 2.68 -11.03 1.58
N GLY A 63 3.98 -11.26 1.71
CA GLY A 63 4.73 -12.15 0.82
C GLY A 63 6.00 -12.71 1.48
N PRO A 64 6.60 -13.74 0.88
CA PRO A 64 7.77 -14.40 1.44
C PRO A 64 9.09 -13.63 1.22
N ASN A 65 9.12 -12.64 0.32
CA ASN A 65 10.38 -12.02 -0.09
C ASN A 65 10.76 -10.81 0.77
N ILE A 66 11.48 -11.05 1.88
CA ILE A 66 11.96 -10.01 2.80
C ILE A 66 12.88 -9.01 2.12
N ALA A 67 13.73 -9.46 1.18
CA ALA A 67 14.65 -8.59 0.47
C ALA A 67 13.93 -7.52 -0.39
N LYS A 68 12.65 -7.73 -0.68
CA LYS A 68 11.80 -6.82 -1.45
C LYS A 68 10.97 -5.86 -0.59
N ALA A 69 11.06 -5.89 0.74
CA ALA A 69 10.29 -5.02 1.64
C ALA A 69 10.42 -3.52 1.33
N LYS A 70 11.63 -3.04 1.01
CA LYS A 70 11.84 -1.64 0.59
C LYS A 70 11.29 -1.39 -0.82
N SER A 71 11.49 -2.33 -1.74
CA SER A 71 11.00 -2.26 -3.12
C SER A 71 9.48 -2.15 -3.16
N SER A 72 8.76 -2.89 -2.31
CA SER A 72 7.30 -2.85 -2.27
C SER A 72 6.77 -1.47 -1.86
N LEU A 73 7.42 -0.78 -0.93
CA LEU A 73 7.04 0.59 -0.56
C LEU A 73 7.28 1.58 -1.71
N LEU A 74 8.43 1.49 -2.38
CA LEU A 74 8.73 2.33 -3.55
C LEU A 74 7.74 2.09 -4.70
N LYS A 75 7.28 0.86 -4.88
CA LYS A 75 6.29 0.52 -5.90
C LYS A 75 4.92 1.17 -5.61
N ILE A 76 4.50 1.18 -4.34
CA ILE A 76 3.29 1.88 -3.90
C ILE A 76 3.43 3.38 -4.12
N GLU A 77 4.56 3.98 -3.72
CA GLU A 77 4.82 5.40 -3.94
C GLU A 77 4.77 5.77 -5.44
N THR A 78 5.37 4.94 -6.29
CA THR A 78 5.34 5.11 -7.74
C THR A 78 3.92 5.05 -8.29
N GLN A 79 3.10 4.11 -7.81
CA GLN A 79 1.70 4.01 -8.22
C GLN A 79 0.90 5.27 -7.83
N ILE A 80 1.11 5.79 -6.62
CA ILE A 80 0.47 7.03 -6.17
C ILE A 80 0.85 8.20 -7.10
N LYS A 81 2.14 8.34 -7.42
CA LYS A 81 2.62 9.39 -8.35
C LYS A 81 1.96 9.27 -9.72
N ASN A 82 1.89 8.06 -10.28
CA ASN A 82 1.26 7.82 -11.57
C ASN A 82 -0.23 8.19 -11.57
N LEU A 83 -0.96 7.84 -10.51
CA LEU A 83 -2.38 8.19 -10.36
C LEU A 83 -2.59 9.71 -10.24
N CYS A 84 -1.69 10.43 -9.57
CA CYS A 84 -1.72 11.89 -9.56
C CYS A 84 -1.49 12.48 -10.95
N SER A 85 -0.46 12.03 -11.67
CA SER A 85 -0.12 12.56 -13.00
C SER A 85 -1.17 12.28 -14.09
N LEU A 86 -2.07 11.33 -13.86
CA LEU A 86 -3.16 10.99 -14.78
C LEU A 86 -4.45 11.80 -14.51
N GLY A 87 -4.60 12.40 -13.32
CA GLY A 87 -5.80 13.15 -12.92
C GLY A 87 -5.76 14.66 -13.18
N ASP A 88 -4.62 15.19 -13.65
CA ASP A 88 -4.45 16.60 -14.03
C ASP A 88 -4.75 16.85 -15.53
N LYS A 89 -5.47 15.93 -16.19
CA LYS A 89 -5.96 16.07 -17.57
C LYS A 89 -7.49 16.07 -17.62
#